data_AF-X1BR04-F1
#
_entry.id   AF-X1BR04-F1
#
_cell.length_a   1.000
_cell.length_b   1.000
_cell.length_c   1.000
_cell.angle_alpha   90.00
_cell.angle_beta   90.00
_cell.angle_gamma   90.00
#
_symmetry.space_group_name_H-M   'P 1'
#
loop_
_entity.id
_entity.type
_entity.pdbx_description
1 polymer ?
#
loop_
_entity_poly.entity_id
_entity_poly.type
_entity_poly.pdbx_seq_one_letter_code
_entity_poly.pdbx_strand_id
1 'polypeptide(L)'
;RMTFQDPCYLGRHNGIFDAPRTVINAIPGIDFVEMADSYLDGLCCGGGGGRMWLETEAGERFSDSRIQQARDTNSDYLVTACPFCVVCLEDSAKSINGCEMQVFDLAEVVAQALEPIKQRGIHG
;
A
#
# COMPACT_ATOMS: atom_id res chain seq x y z
N ARG A 1 -7.66 5.29 -8.74
CA ARG A 1 -7.42 6.08 -7.50
C ARG A 1 -6.54 5.29 -6.55
N MET A 2 -5.70 5.95 -5.73
CA MET A 2 -4.70 5.31 -4.87
C MET A 2 -4.85 5.70 -3.40
N THR A 3 -4.58 4.76 -2.50
CA THR A 3 -4.45 5.00 -1.06
C THR A 3 -3.18 4.35 -0.50
N PHE A 4 -2.85 4.60 0.77
CA PHE A 4 -1.58 4.17 1.38
C PHE A 4 -1.78 3.42 2.70
N GLN A 5 -1.15 2.25 2.82
CA GLN A 5 -0.94 1.55 4.08
C GLN A 5 0.36 2.04 4.71
N ASP A 6 0.24 2.74 5.84
CA ASP A 6 1.36 3.08 6.70
C ASP A 6 2.02 1.82 7.29
N PRO A 7 3.29 1.53 6.97
CA PRO A 7 4.01 0.44 7.62
C PRO A 7 4.25 0.78 9.09
N CYS A 8 3.96 -0.17 9.99
CA CYS A 8 4.09 0.06 11.43
C CYS A 8 5.52 0.44 11.86
N TYR A 9 6.55 -0.15 11.24
CA TYR A 9 7.95 0.16 11.54
C TYR A 9 8.37 1.53 11.00
N LEU A 10 7.94 1.89 9.79
CA LEU A 10 8.26 3.18 9.20
C LEU A 10 7.54 4.33 9.94
N GLY A 11 6.25 4.16 10.20
CA GLY A 11 5.40 5.13 10.89
C GLY A 11 5.61 5.13 12.40
N ARG A 12 5.04 4.15 13.13
CA ARG A 12 5.01 4.17 14.61
C ARG A 12 6.39 4.11 15.26
N HIS A 13 7.34 3.37 14.66
CA HIS A 13 8.67 3.20 15.27
C HIS A 13 9.69 4.27 14.84
N ASN A 14 9.58 4.82 13.62
CA ASN A 14 10.55 5.81 13.11
C ASN A 14 9.96 7.21 12.89
N GLY A 15 8.65 7.41 13.07
CA GLY A 15 7.98 8.70 12.89
C GLY A 15 7.88 9.16 11.43
N ILE A 16 8.09 8.26 10.46
CA ILE A 16 8.13 8.61 9.04
C ILE A 16 6.75 8.34 8.43
N PHE A 17 5.96 9.39 8.31
CA PHE A 17 4.64 9.34 7.66
C PHE A 17 4.55 10.22 6.42
N ASP A 18 5.19 11.39 6.44
CA ASP A 18 5.04 12.39 5.37
C ASP A 18 5.91 12.08 4.15
N ALA A 19 7.06 11.42 4.32
CA ALA A 19 7.97 11.13 3.21
C ALA A 19 7.33 10.24 2.13
N PRO A 20 6.65 9.11 2.44
CA PRO A 20 5.93 8.33 1.44
C PRO A 20 4.86 9.14 0.69
N ARG A 21 4.09 9.95 1.42
CA ARG A 21 3.03 10.81 0.85
C ARG A 21 3.59 11.90 -0.04
N THR A 22 4.73 12.48 0.33
CA THR A 22 5.46 13.45 -0.50
C THR A 22 5.85 12.83 -1.84
N VAL A 23 6.33 11.58 -1.82
CA VAL A 23 6.69 10.85 -3.05
C VAL A 23 5.44 10.56 -3.90
N ILE A 24 4.36 10.03 -3.31
CA ILE A 24 3.12 9.71 -4.03
C ILE A 24 2.53 10.96 -4.69
N ASN A 25 2.42 12.06 -3.95
CA ASN A 25 1.85 13.32 -4.46
C ASN A 25 2.74 14.02 -5.49
N ALA A 26 4.03 13.68 -5.58
CA ALA A 26 4.92 14.20 -6.61
C ALA A 26 4.71 13.55 -7.98
N ILE A 27 4.00 12.41 -8.05
CA ILE A 27 3.75 11.69 -9.30
C ILE A 27 2.56 12.34 -10.04
N PRO A 28 2.75 12.85 -11.27
CA PRO A 28 1.67 13.53 -12.00
C PRO A 28 0.50 12.60 -12.31
N GLY A 29 -0.72 13.10 -12.11
CA GLY A 29 -1.95 12.38 -12.49
C GLY A 29 -2.45 11.35 -11.47
N ILE A 30 -1.77 11.19 -10.33
CA ILE A 30 -2.26 10.36 -9.22
C ILE A 30 -3.37 11.11 -8.47
N ASP A 31 -4.52 10.45 -8.30
CA ASP A 31 -5.56 10.81 -7.34
C ASP A 31 -5.34 10.02 -6.05
N PHE A 32 -4.78 10.68 -5.04
CA PHE A 32 -4.43 10.11 -3.75
C PHE A 32 -5.47 10.45 -2.67
N VAL A 33 -5.88 9.46 -1.89
CA VAL A 33 -6.80 9.62 -0.76
C VAL A 33 -6.35 8.77 0.42
N GLU A 34 -6.49 9.30 1.64
CA GLU A 34 -6.21 8.54 2.86
C GLU A 34 -7.36 7.59 3.21
N MET A 35 -7.01 6.45 3.82
CA MET A 35 -7.98 5.65 4.56
C MET A 35 -8.40 6.36 5.85
N ALA A 36 -9.57 6.01 6.37
CA ALA A 36 -10.11 6.57 7.62
C ALA A 36 -9.11 6.43 8.78
N ASP A 37 -8.53 5.24 8.94
CA ASP A 37 -7.45 5.00 9.90
C ASP A 37 -6.10 5.04 9.16
N SER A 38 -5.46 6.20 9.19
CA SER A 38 -4.13 6.46 8.62
C SER A 38 -3.16 6.96 9.69
N TYR A 39 -1.89 7.12 9.35
CA TYR A 39 -0.85 7.59 10.27
C TYR A 39 -0.73 6.69 11.52
N LEU A 40 -0.83 7.28 12.72
CA LEU A 40 -0.70 6.57 13.99
C LEU A 40 -1.86 5.60 14.25
N ASP A 41 -3.04 5.91 13.70
CA ASP A 41 -4.28 5.15 13.90
C ASP A 41 -4.37 3.93 12.96
N GLY A 42 -3.54 3.88 11.91
CA GLY A 42 -3.54 2.79 10.94
C GLY A 42 -3.26 1.41 11.57
N LEU A 43 -4.08 0.41 11.23
CA LEU A 43 -3.86 -0.96 11.72
C LEU A 43 -2.62 -1.60 11.06
N CYS A 44 -1.99 -2.52 11.79
CA CYS A 44 -0.91 -3.35 11.27
C CYS A 44 -1.44 -4.30 10.17
N CYS A 45 -0.63 -4.65 9.18
CA CYS A 45 -0.97 -5.69 8.19
C CYS A 45 -1.02 -7.11 8.79
N GLY A 46 -0.39 -7.32 9.96
CA GLY A 46 -0.31 -8.63 10.62
C GLY A 46 0.92 -9.48 10.25
N GLY A 47 1.82 -9.02 9.38
CA GLY A 47 3.00 -9.83 8.99
C GLY A 47 4.18 -9.79 9.97
N GLY A 48 4.36 -8.69 10.72
CA GLY A 48 5.50 -8.50 11.63
C GLY A 48 5.46 -9.36 12.89
N GLY A 49 6.57 -9.41 13.63
CA GLY A 49 6.64 -10.09 14.94
C GLY A 49 6.45 -11.61 14.88
N GLY A 50 6.74 -12.24 13.72
CA GLY A 50 6.55 -13.67 13.50
C GLY A 50 5.11 -14.09 13.19
N ARG A 51 4.14 -13.15 13.18
CA ARG A 51 2.73 -13.45 12.93
C ARG A 51 2.43 -13.95 11.53
N MET A 52 3.25 -13.61 10.53
CA MET A 52 3.13 -14.19 9.18
C MET A 52 3.30 -15.73 9.17
N TRP A 53 3.92 -16.31 10.19
CA TRP A 53 4.10 -17.75 10.34
C TRP A 53 3.03 -18.41 11.22
N LEU A 54 2.10 -17.61 11.76
CA LEU A 54 0.96 -18.10 12.52
C LEU A 54 -0.25 -18.14 11.60
N GLU A 55 -0.96 -19.25 11.59
CA GLU A 55 -2.20 -19.37 10.83
C GLU A 55 -3.24 -18.42 11.43
N THR A 56 -3.82 -17.57 10.59
CA THR A 56 -4.97 -16.72 10.92
C THR A 56 -5.96 -16.87 9.79
N GLU A 57 -7.17 -17.32 10.11
CA GLU A 57 -8.21 -17.59 9.11
C GLU A 57 -8.57 -16.32 8.32
N ALA A 58 -8.88 -16.48 7.04
CA ALA A 58 -9.36 -15.38 6.21
C ALA A 58 -10.69 -14.83 6.78
N GLY A 59 -10.81 -13.51 6.83
CA GLY A 59 -11.88 -12.78 7.52
C GLY A 59 -11.50 -12.32 8.92
N GLU A 60 -10.48 -12.93 9.56
CA GLU A 60 -9.99 -12.55 10.89
C GLU A 60 -8.65 -11.80 10.85
N ARG A 61 -8.04 -11.66 9.66
CA ARG A 61 -6.71 -11.03 9.52
C ARG A 61 -6.87 -9.53 9.60
N PHE A 62 -5.89 -8.86 10.23
CA PHE A 62 -5.84 -7.40 10.20
C PHE A 62 -5.73 -6.84 8.77
N SER A 63 -5.04 -7.55 7.88
CA SER A 63 -4.97 -7.21 6.46
C SER A 63 -6.35 -7.25 5.77
N ASP A 64 -7.29 -8.11 6.18
CA ASP A 64 -8.65 -8.12 5.61
C ASP A 64 -9.38 -6.82 5.93
N SER A 65 -9.27 -6.36 7.19
CA SER A 65 -9.82 -5.07 7.61
C SER A 65 -9.18 -3.91 6.85
N ARG A 66 -7.86 -3.96 6.61
CA ARG A 66 -7.17 -2.93 5.82
C ARG A 66 -7.60 -2.90 4.36
N ILE A 67 -7.78 -4.06 3.73
CA ILE A 67 -8.30 -4.12 2.36
C ILE A 67 -9.72 -3.53 2.30
N GLN A 68 -10.58 -3.82 3.27
CA GLN A 68 -11.91 -3.24 3.30
C GLN A 68 -11.85 -1.71 3.44
N GLN A 69 -11.04 -1.17 4.36
CA GLN A 69 -10.86 0.27 4.48
C GLN A 69 -10.33 0.92 3.18
N ALA A 70 -9.40 0.25 2.49
CA ALA A 70 -8.91 0.73 1.21
C ALA A 70 -10.03 0.77 0.16
N ARG A 71 -10.90 -0.26 0.11
CA ARG A 71 -12.08 -0.29 -0.78
C ARG A 71 -13.06 0.83 -0.48
N ASP A 72 -13.27 1.16 0.80
CA ASP A 72 -14.21 2.21 1.22
C ASP A 72 -13.78 3.61 0.72
N THR A 73 -12.49 3.80 0.40
CA THR A 73 -11.99 5.02 -0.25
C THR A 73 -12.31 5.10 -1.76
N ASN A 74 -12.86 4.03 -2.35
CA ASN A 74 -12.99 3.81 -3.78
C ASN A 74 -11.64 3.84 -4.52
N SER A 75 -10.59 3.34 -3.88
CA SER A 75 -9.27 3.17 -4.50
C SER A 75 -9.18 1.82 -5.20
N ASP A 76 -8.50 1.81 -6.34
CA ASP A 76 -8.15 0.60 -7.09
C ASP A 76 -6.77 0.06 -6.65
N TYR A 77 -5.95 0.95 -6.08
CA TYR A 77 -4.56 0.71 -5.72
C TYR A 77 -4.31 0.99 -4.24
N LEU A 78 -3.76 0.00 -3.54
CA LEU A 78 -3.25 0.13 -2.18
C LEU A 78 -1.72 0.07 -2.18
N VAL A 79 -1.07 1.17 -1.83
CA VAL A 79 0.39 1.26 -1.83
C VAL A 79 0.94 1.13 -0.41
N THR A 80 2.11 0.54 -0.26
CA THR A 80 2.84 0.48 1.01
C THR A 80 4.34 0.56 0.78
N ALA A 81 5.12 0.73 1.84
CA ALA A 81 6.59 0.75 1.77
C ALA A 81 7.20 -0.35 2.65
N CYS A 82 6.54 -1.51 2.70
CA CYS A 82 6.95 -2.64 3.52
C CYS A 82 6.61 -3.97 2.85
N PRO A 83 7.59 -4.86 2.62
CA PRO A 83 7.36 -6.11 1.91
C PRO A 83 6.43 -7.06 2.66
N PHE A 84 6.42 -7.05 4.00
CA PHE A 84 5.45 -7.83 4.76
C PHE A 84 4.03 -7.31 4.61
N CYS A 85 3.85 -6.00 4.46
CA CYS A 85 2.55 -5.42 4.17
C CYS A 85 2.07 -5.87 2.79
N VAL A 86 2.93 -5.81 1.77
CA VAL A 86 2.59 -6.29 0.41
C VAL A 86 2.06 -7.72 0.46
N VAL A 87 2.83 -8.66 1.03
CA VAL A 87 2.43 -10.07 1.09
C VAL A 87 1.10 -10.28 1.80
N CYS A 88 0.92 -9.72 3.01
CA CYS A 88 -0.31 -9.92 3.78
C CYS A 88 -1.53 -9.26 3.12
N LEU A 89 -1.37 -8.06 2.56
CA LEU A 89 -2.46 -7.32 1.93
C LEU A 89 -2.86 -7.96 0.61
N GLU A 90 -1.90 -8.42 -0.20
CA GLU A 90 -2.21 -9.16 -1.43
C GLU A 90 -2.97 -10.46 -1.15
N ASP A 91 -2.54 -11.22 -0.14
CA ASP A 91 -3.18 -12.48 0.22
C ASP A 91 -4.64 -12.25 0.67
N SER A 92 -4.86 -11.20 1.48
CA SER A 92 -6.21 -10.75 1.85
C SER A 92 -7.02 -10.27 0.64
N ALA A 93 -6.44 -9.46 -0.24
CA ALA A 93 -7.13 -8.97 -1.43
C ALA A 93 -7.59 -10.12 -2.34
N LYS A 94 -6.77 -11.17 -2.49
CA LYS A 94 -7.10 -12.39 -3.26
C LYS A 94 -8.15 -13.26 -2.57
N SER A 95 -8.21 -13.24 -1.23
CA SER A 95 -9.13 -14.07 -0.45
C SER A 95 -10.52 -13.45 -0.29
N ILE A 96 -10.64 -12.13 -0.40
CA ILE A 96 -11.93 -11.42 -0.30
C ILE A 96 -12.67 -11.50 -1.64
N ASN A 97 -13.87 -12.07 -1.62
CA ASN A 97 -14.70 -12.23 -2.83
C ASN A 97 -15.04 -10.87 -3.47
N GLY A 98 -14.85 -10.77 -4.79
CA GLY A 98 -15.12 -9.56 -5.55
C GLY A 98 -14.18 -8.38 -5.25
N CYS A 99 -13.02 -8.64 -4.64
CA CYS A 99 -11.98 -7.64 -4.44
C CYS A 99 -11.03 -7.62 -5.64
N GLU A 100 -10.95 -6.48 -6.33
CA GLU A 100 -10.04 -6.25 -7.47
C GLU A 100 -8.87 -5.32 -7.09
N MET A 101 -8.72 -5.00 -5.80
CA MET A 101 -7.66 -4.14 -5.27
C MET A 101 -6.28 -4.67 -5.66
N GLN A 102 -5.46 -3.82 -6.27
CA GLN A 102 -4.06 -4.13 -6.54
C GLN A 102 -3.18 -3.53 -5.45
N VAL A 103 -2.24 -4.32 -4.95
CA VAL A 103 -1.30 -3.89 -3.91
C VAL A 103 0.06 -3.68 -4.57
N PHE A 104 0.71 -2.56 -4.27
CA PHE A 104 2.03 -2.22 -4.81
C PHE A 104 3.00 -1.77 -3.71
N ASP A 105 4.28 -2.07 -3.90
CA ASP A 105 5.33 -1.37 -3.16
C ASP A 105 5.53 0.05 -3.74
N LEU A 106 5.79 1.02 -2.87
CA LEU A 106 6.03 2.41 -3.28
C LEU A 106 7.19 2.52 -4.29
N ALA A 107 8.22 1.69 -4.17
CA ALA A 107 9.32 1.67 -5.12
C ALA A 107 8.86 1.24 -6.52
N GLU A 108 7.90 0.31 -6.64
CA GLU A 108 7.34 -0.12 -7.93
C GLU A 108 6.54 1.02 -8.57
N VAL A 109 5.74 1.74 -7.77
CA VAL A 109 4.97 2.90 -8.23
C VAL A 109 5.91 3.99 -8.75
N VAL A 110 7.00 4.26 -8.01
CA VAL A 110 8.03 5.22 -8.45
C VAL A 110 8.72 4.75 -9.73
N ALA A 111 9.07 3.47 -9.83
CA ALA A 111 9.70 2.94 -11.03
C ALA A 111 8.79 3.10 -12.26
N GLN A 112 7.51 2.74 -12.15
CA GLN A 112 6.52 2.92 -13.22
C GLN A 112 6.35 4.39 -13.62
N ALA A 113 6.39 5.32 -12.65
CA ALA A 113 6.34 6.75 -12.94
C ALA A 113 7.58 7.28 -13.69
N LEU A 114 8.71 6.54 -13.65
CA LEU A 114 9.96 6.91 -14.31
C LEU A 114 10.14 6.28 -15.70
N GLU A 115 9.38 5.24 -16.06
CA GLU A 115 9.40 4.63 -17.39
C GLU A 115 8.70 5.52 -18.45
N PRO A 116 9.30 5.81 -19.62
CA PRO A 116 10.54 6.54 -19.85
C PRO A 116 10.30 7.98 -20.37
N ILE A 117 11.01 8.94 -19.78
CA ILE A 117 11.42 10.23 -20.41
C ILE A 117 12.28 9.99 -21.69
N LYS A 118 12.72 8.75 -21.97
CA LYS A 118 13.57 8.34 -23.11
C LYS A 118 12.87 8.18 -24.48
N GLN A 119 11.59 8.52 -24.65
CA GLN A 119 10.97 8.59 -25.99
C GLN A 119 10.80 10.02 -26.55
N ARG A 120 11.42 11.03 -25.93
CA ARG A 120 11.57 12.37 -26.52
C ARG A 120 13.04 12.64 -26.91
N GLY A 121 13.43 11.99 -28.00
CA GLY A 121 14.48 12.41 -28.95
C GLY A 121 15.89 12.63 -28.41
N ILE A 122 16.78 11.66 -28.65
CA ILE A 122 18.11 11.92 -29.21
C ILE A 122 18.47 10.73 -30.12
N HIS A 123 18.80 11.03 -31.37
CA HIS A 123 19.32 10.09 -32.36
C HIS A 123 20.59 9.37 -31.89
N GLY A 124 20.77 8.15 -32.38
CA GLY A 124 21.98 7.34 -32.26
C GLY A 124 21.71 5.90 -32.66
#